data_AF-A0A2W6BD39-F1
#
_entry.id   AF-A0A2W6BD39-F1
#
_cell.length_a   1.000
_cell.length_b   1.000
_cell.length_c   1.000
_cell.angle_alpha   90.00
_cell.angle_beta   90.00
_cell.angle_gamma   90.00
#
_symmetry.space_group_name_H-M   'P 1'
#
loop_
_entity.id
_entity.type
_entity.pdbx_description
1 polymer ?
#
loop_
_entity_poly.entity_id
_entity_poly.type
_entity_poly.pdbx_seq_one_letter_code
_entity_poly.pdbx_strand_id
1 'polypeptide(L)'
;MDTIWLVSYIVLWVVVLVLAFLVVLLYRQLGQQYLGTAAGVSRDGLAVGTKAIDFTGIDQFGQQVTMRQSLDGKRYLLLIFGAPTCAPCRNLLPQATQFEQDHADKLRILWINRATDEESQRYVQET
;
A
#
# COMPACT_ATOMS: atom_id res chain seq x y z
N MET A 1 -24.14 43.28 -28.54
CA MET A 1 -24.03 41.82 -28.79
C MET A 1 -22.98 41.13 -27.90
N ASP A 2 -22.11 41.89 -27.23
CA ASP A 2 -20.93 41.35 -26.53
C ASP A 2 -21.25 40.68 -25.18
N THR A 3 -22.29 41.16 -24.49
CA THR A 3 -22.74 40.59 -23.21
C THR A 3 -23.27 39.16 -23.34
N ILE A 4 -23.96 38.83 -24.44
CA ILE A 4 -24.48 37.46 -24.68
C ILE A 4 -23.32 36.48 -24.91
N TRP A 5 -22.29 36.91 -25.65
CA TRP A 5 -21.09 36.12 -25.90
C TRP A 5 -20.30 35.87 -24.61
N LEU A 6 -20.13 36.90 -23.80
CA LEU A 6 -19.43 36.80 -22.52
C LEU A 6 -20.17 35.88 -21.55
N VAL A 7 -21.50 35.99 -21.47
CA VAL A 7 -22.34 35.11 -20.62
C VAL A 7 -22.24 33.66 -21.08
N SER A 8 -22.35 33.40 -22.38
CA SER A 8 -22.21 32.03 -22.92
C SER A 8 -20.83 31.44 -22.63
N TYR A 9 -19.77 32.25 -22.76
CA TYR A 9 -18.40 31.82 -22.49
C TYR A 9 -18.19 31.50 -21.00
N ILE A 10 -18.68 32.36 -20.09
CA ILE A 10 -18.61 32.12 -18.65
C ILE A 10 -19.38 30.85 -18.27
N VAL A 11 -20.60 30.68 -18.79
CA VAL A 11 -21.41 29.47 -18.54
C VAL A 11 -20.69 28.22 -19.03
N LEU A 12 -20.07 28.27 -20.21
CA LEU A 12 -19.30 27.16 -20.75
C LEU A 12 -18.14 26.78 -19.82
N TRP A 13 -17.37 27.77 -19.35
CA TRP A 13 -16.26 27.50 -18.43
C TRP A 13 -16.74 26.92 -17.10
N VAL A 14 -17.86 27.40 -16.56
CA VAL A 14 -18.47 26.81 -15.35
C VAL A 14 -18.83 25.34 -15.60
N VAL A 15 -19.48 25.02 -16.72
CA VAL A 15 -19.82 23.63 -17.07
C VAL A 15 -18.57 22.76 -17.23
N VAL A 16 -17.53 23.26 -17.90
CA VAL A 16 -16.26 22.55 -18.09
C VAL A 16 -15.57 22.28 -16.75
N LEU A 17 -15.52 23.27 -15.85
CA LEU A 17 -14.93 23.11 -14.53
C LEU A 17 -15.70 22.12 -13.67
N VAL A 18 -17.04 22.13 -13.74
CA VAL A 18 -17.90 21.16 -13.06
C VAL A 18 -17.67 19.75 -13.62
N LEU A 19 -17.63 19.59 -14.95
CA LEU A 19 -17.34 18.29 -15.58
C LEU A 19 -15.96 17.78 -15.21
N ALA A 20 -14.94 18.62 -15.26
CA ALA A 20 -13.58 18.24 -14.86
C ALA A 20 -13.52 17.80 -13.40
N PHE A 21 -14.18 18.53 -12.50
CA PHE A 21 -14.26 18.17 -11.09
C PHE A 21 -14.99 16.83 -10.87
N LEU A 22 -16.12 16.61 -11.55
CA LEU A 22 -16.87 15.35 -11.48
C LEU A 22 -16.04 14.18 -12.01
N VAL A 23 -15.31 14.37 -13.11
CA VAL A 23 -14.42 13.35 -13.68
C VAL A 23 -13.28 13.02 -12.72
N VAL A 24 -12.67 14.02 -12.07
CA VAL A 24 -11.62 13.79 -11.04
C VAL A 24 -12.17 13.03 -9.85
N LEU A 25 -13.37 13.39 -9.34
CA LEU A 25 -14.00 12.67 -8.25
C LEU A 25 -14.33 11.23 -8.63
N LEU A 26 -14.85 11.01 -9.84
CA LEU A 26 -15.16 9.69 -10.36
C LEU A 26 -13.89 8.85 -10.50
N TYR A 27 -12.82 9.37 -11.09
CA TYR A 27 -11.53 8.66 -11.16
C TYR A 27 -10.98 8.34 -9.78
N ARG A 28 -11.11 9.25 -8.82
CA ARG A 28 -10.66 9.02 -7.45
C ARG A 28 -11.47 7.91 -6.78
N GLN A 29 -12.79 7.90 -6.96
CA GLN A 29 -13.69 6.86 -6.44
C GLN A 29 -13.43 5.50 -7.09
N LEU A 30 -13.27 5.48 -8.42
CA LEU A 30 -12.91 4.28 -9.18
C LEU A 30 -11.53 3.76 -8.80
N GLY A 31 -10.56 4.64 -8.57
CA GLY A 31 -9.23 4.27 -8.09
C GLY A 31 -9.30 3.52 -6.75
N GLN A 32 -10.09 4.03 -5.80
CA GLN A 32 -10.27 3.36 -4.51
C GLN A 32 -11.05 2.04 -4.63
N GLN A 33 -12.03 1.96 -5.53
CA GLN A 33 -12.88 0.77 -5.69
C GLN A 33 -12.21 -0.33 -6.52
N TYR A 34 -11.49 0.01 -7.59
CA TYR A 34 -10.84 -0.98 -8.46
C TYR A 34 -9.47 -1.41 -7.91
N LEU A 35 -8.64 -0.50 -7.39
CA LEU A 35 -7.35 -0.88 -6.78
C LEU A 35 -7.50 -1.38 -5.34
N GLY A 36 -8.61 -1.09 -4.66
CA GLY A 36 -8.86 -1.52 -3.28
C GLY A 36 -9.54 -2.89 -3.15
N THR A 37 -9.99 -3.51 -4.25
CA THR A 37 -10.59 -4.85 -4.19
C THR A 37 -9.54 -5.94 -4.31
N ALA A 38 -9.70 -7.02 -3.55
CA ALA A 38 -8.83 -8.19 -3.63
C ALA A 38 -8.69 -8.70 -5.07
N ALA A 39 -9.75 -8.63 -5.88
CA ALA A 39 -9.72 -9.02 -7.30
C ALA A 39 -8.87 -8.07 -8.17
N GLY A 40 -8.78 -6.78 -7.86
CA GLY A 40 -7.90 -5.83 -8.54
C GLY A 40 -6.43 -6.04 -8.18
N VAL A 41 -6.13 -6.31 -6.90
CA VAL A 41 -4.77 -6.61 -6.41
C VAL A 41 -4.29 -8.00 -6.87
N SER A 42 -5.20 -8.98 -6.99
CA SER A 42 -4.86 -10.34 -7.41
C SER A 42 -4.56 -10.48 -8.90
N ARG A 43 -4.89 -9.48 -9.73
CA ARG A 43 -4.62 -9.53 -11.18
C ARG A 43 -3.14 -9.44 -11.52
N ASP A 44 -2.36 -8.73 -10.69
CA ASP A 44 -0.94 -8.44 -10.94
C ASP A 44 0.00 -9.12 -9.92
N GLY A 45 -0.44 -10.23 -9.31
CA GLY A 45 0.31 -10.98 -8.29
C GLY A 45 0.87 -12.32 -8.76
N LEU A 46 1.73 -12.95 -7.94
CA LEU A 46 2.18 -14.33 -8.19
C LEU A 46 0.99 -15.30 -8.12
N ALA A 47 0.94 -16.26 -9.06
CA ALA A 47 -0.09 -17.29 -9.03
C ALA A 47 0.00 -18.15 -7.75
N VAL A 48 -1.13 -18.61 -7.24
CA VAL A 48 -1.18 -19.50 -6.07
C VAL A 48 -0.38 -20.77 -6.34
N GLY A 49 0.46 -21.17 -5.38
CA GLY A 49 1.37 -22.31 -5.51
C GLY A 49 2.72 -21.95 -6.14
N THR A 50 2.89 -20.72 -6.64
CA THR A 50 4.22 -20.25 -7.06
C THR A 50 5.15 -20.23 -5.86
N LYS A 51 6.31 -20.87 -5.98
CA LYS A 51 7.33 -20.87 -4.94
C LYS A 51 7.86 -19.45 -4.75
N ALA A 52 7.83 -18.96 -3.51
CA ALA A 52 8.45 -17.68 -3.18
C ALA A 52 9.96 -17.70 -3.49
N ILE A 53 10.45 -16.61 -4.06
CA ILE A 53 11.87 -16.42 -4.35
C ILE A 53 12.62 -16.20 -3.04
N ASP A 54 13.77 -16.85 -2.90
CA ASP A 54 14.64 -16.67 -1.73
C ASP A 54 15.18 -15.23 -1.71
N PHE A 55 15.21 -14.61 -0.53
CA PHE A 55 15.66 -13.23 -0.38
C PHE A 55 16.60 -13.08 0.81
N THR A 56 17.48 -12.09 0.66
CA THR A 56 18.36 -11.59 1.71
C THR A 56 18.19 -10.08 1.77
N GLY A 57 18.07 -9.54 2.97
CA GLY A 57 17.95 -8.12 3.22
C GLY A 57 18.68 -7.70 4.48
N ILE A 58 18.59 -6.42 4.79
CA ILE A 58 19.07 -5.82 6.03
C ILE A 58 17.83 -5.34 6.77
N ASP A 59 17.75 -5.61 8.07
CA ASP A 59 16.67 -5.08 8.91
C ASP A 59 16.94 -3.64 9.35
N GLN A 60 15.97 -3.07 10.07
CA GLN A 60 16.10 -1.73 10.63
C GLN A 60 17.26 -1.58 11.62
N PHE A 61 17.87 -2.66 12.11
CA PHE A 61 19.01 -2.63 13.03
C PHE A 61 20.35 -2.91 12.34
N GLY A 62 20.38 -3.01 11.01
CA GLY A 62 21.58 -3.33 10.25
C GLY A 62 21.94 -4.82 10.25
N GLN A 63 21.06 -5.70 10.77
CA GLN A 63 21.28 -7.13 10.79
C GLN A 63 20.85 -7.77 9.47
N GLN A 64 21.63 -8.75 9.01
CA GLN A 64 21.30 -9.51 7.83
C GLN A 64 20.13 -10.45 8.13
N VAL A 65 19.07 -10.35 7.33
CA VAL A 65 17.87 -11.20 7.42
C VAL A 65 17.75 -12.02 6.15
N THR A 66 17.57 -13.33 6.32
CA THR A 66 17.30 -14.26 5.22
C THR A 66 15.91 -14.86 5.34
N MET A 67 15.31 -15.26 4.22
CA MET A 67 13.99 -15.92 4.23
C MET A 67 13.96 -17.16 5.13
N ARG A 68 15.01 -17.99 5.09
CA ARG A 68 15.11 -19.21 5.90
C ARG A 68 15.13 -18.92 7.41
N GLN A 69 15.93 -17.94 7.82
CA GLN A 69 16.02 -17.53 9.22
C GLN A 69 14.71 -16.88 9.70
N SER A 70 14.04 -16.14 8.82
CA SER A 70 12.76 -15.50 9.11
C SER A 70 11.65 -16.51 9.38
N LEU A 71 11.69 -17.66 8.72
CA LEU A 71 10.72 -18.73 8.93
C LEU A 71 10.84 -19.34 10.33
N ASP A 72 12.05 -19.45 10.91
CA ASP A 72 12.32 -19.88 12.29
C ASP A 72 11.43 -21.05 12.80
N GLY A 73 11.23 -22.08 11.98
CA GLY A 73 10.37 -23.23 12.31
C GLY A 73 8.86 -22.95 12.33
N LYS A 74 8.41 -21.73 12.03
CA LYS A 74 7.02 -21.36 11.82
C LYS A 74 6.47 -22.02 10.55
N ARG A 75 5.16 -22.25 10.56
CA ARG A 75 4.45 -22.89 9.44
C ARG A 75 4.21 -21.92 8.29
N TYR A 76 4.01 -20.65 8.58
CA TYR A 76 3.61 -19.62 7.61
C TYR A 76 4.50 -18.39 7.75
N LEU A 77 4.90 -17.83 6.61
CA LEU A 77 5.62 -16.57 6.49
C LEU A 77 4.78 -15.64 5.62
N LEU A 78 4.34 -14.52 6.18
CA LEU A 78 3.60 -13.48 5.45
C LEU A 78 4.54 -12.33 5.13
N LEU A 79 4.70 -12.02 3.85
CA LEU A 79 5.50 -10.89 3.39
C LEU A 79 4.55 -9.74 3.03
N ILE A 80 4.71 -8.60 3.70
CA ILE A 80 3.95 -7.39 3.42
C ILE A 80 4.88 -6.37 2.78
N PHE A 81 4.63 -6.03 1.51
CA PHE A 81 5.37 -5.00 0.80
C PHE A 81 4.67 -3.65 0.99
N GLY A 82 5.27 -2.78 1.79
CA GLY A 82 4.71 -1.48 2.14
C GLY A 82 5.77 -0.40 2.22
N ALA A 83 5.37 0.86 2.12
CA ALA A 83 6.27 2.01 2.25
C ALA A 83 6.00 2.77 3.56
N PRO A 84 7.02 3.34 4.24
CA PRO A 84 6.81 4.11 5.48
C PRO A 84 5.92 5.35 5.28
N THR A 85 5.96 5.93 4.08
CA THR A 85 5.17 7.10 3.69
C THR A 85 3.72 6.77 3.33
N CYS A 86 3.33 5.48 3.33
CA CYS A 86 1.97 5.03 3.03
C CYS A 86 1.08 5.14 4.28
N ALA A 87 0.21 6.15 4.32
CA ALA A 87 -0.71 6.34 5.46
C ALA A 87 -1.63 5.12 5.75
N PRO A 88 -2.21 4.42 4.75
CA PRO A 88 -2.96 3.19 5.01
C PRO A 88 -2.11 2.09 5.64
N CYS A 89 -0.85 1.98 5.23
CA CYS A 89 0.09 0.99 5.72
C CYS A 89 0.42 1.20 7.20
N ARG A 90 0.57 2.47 7.64
CA ARG A 90 0.72 2.81 9.06
C ARG A 90 -0.46 2.36 9.90
N ASN A 91 -1.68 2.52 9.40
CA ASN A 91 -2.87 2.11 10.11
C ASN A 91 -3.02 0.58 10.20
N LEU A 92 -2.43 -0.16 9.25
CA LEU A 92 -2.45 -1.62 9.21
C LEU A 92 -1.41 -2.25 10.14
N LEU A 93 -0.26 -1.60 10.35
CA LEU A 93 0.87 -2.16 11.10
C LEU A 93 0.47 -2.69 12.49
N PRO A 94 -0.27 -1.94 13.34
CA PRO A 94 -0.63 -2.42 14.67
C PRO A 94 -1.52 -3.67 14.63
N GLN A 95 -2.41 -3.76 13.65
CA GLN A 95 -3.30 -4.91 13.48
C GLN A 95 -2.52 -6.13 13.00
N ALA A 96 -1.54 -5.93 12.10
CA ALA A 96 -0.65 -7.00 11.66
C ALA A 96 0.20 -7.53 12.82
N THR A 97 0.76 -6.65 13.65
CA THR A 97 1.52 -7.03 14.84
C THR A 97 0.67 -7.83 15.83
N GLN A 98 -0.58 -7.42 16.08
CA GLN A 98 -1.51 -8.18 16.92
C GLN A 98 -1.81 -9.56 16.32
N PHE A 99 -2.05 -9.64 15.02
CA PHE A 99 -2.30 -10.91 14.33
C PHE A 99 -1.10 -11.87 14.38
N GLU A 100 0.13 -11.34 14.28
CA GLU A 100 1.35 -12.14 14.50
C GLU A 100 1.43 -12.66 15.94
N GLN A 101 1.10 -11.84 16.94
CA GLN A 101 1.10 -12.24 18.35
C GLN A 101 0.07 -13.34 18.63
N ASP A 102 -1.15 -13.22 18.11
CA ASP A 102 -2.23 -14.20 18.26
C ASP A 102 -1.89 -15.55 17.61
N HIS A 103 -1.02 -15.55 16.61
CA HIS A 103 -0.58 -16.73 15.86
C HIS A 103 0.93 -16.97 15.94
N ALA A 104 1.57 -16.51 17.02
CA ALA A 104 3.02 -16.53 17.16
C ALA A 104 3.60 -17.94 17.11
N ASP A 105 2.81 -18.99 17.34
CA ASP A 105 3.23 -20.38 17.23
C ASP A 105 3.43 -20.84 15.77
N LYS A 106 2.74 -20.23 14.81
CA LYS A 106 2.67 -20.71 13.41
C LYS A 106 3.00 -19.67 12.37
N LEU A 107 2.87 -18.38 12.67
CA LEU A 107 2.98 -17.29 11.72
C LEU A 107 4.15 -16.36 12.08
N ARG A 108 4.87 -15.93 11.06
CA ARG A 108 5.79 -14.79 11.12
C ARG A 108 5.37 -13.77 10.07
N ILE A 109 5.37 -12.48 10.40
CA ILE A 109 5.12 -11.40 9.44
C ILE A 109 6.41 -10.60 9.22
N LEU A 110 6.78 -10.42 7.95
CA LEU A 110 7.90 -9.55 7.57
C LEU A 110 7.38 -8.36 6.76
N TRP A 111 7.72 -7.18 7.25
CA TRP A 111 7.45 -5.93 6.56
C TRP A 111 8.63 -5.55 5.67
N ILE A 112 8.43 -5.60 4.35
CA ILE A 112 9.46 -5.27 3.37
C ILE A 112 9.15 -3.87 2.83
N ASN A 113 10.12 -2.98 3.00
CA ASN A 113 10.06 -1.63 2.48
C ASN A 113 11.38 -1.29 1.76
N ARG A 114 11.37 -0.22 0.97
CA ARG A 114 12.53 0.27 0.21
C ARG A 114 12.98 1.66 0.69
N ALA A 115 12.74 1.96 1.96
CA ALA A 115 13.18 3.19 2.61
C ALA A 115 14.61 3.04 3.11
N THR A 116 15.25 4.15 3.49
CA THR A 116 16.56 4.08 4.14
C THR A 116 16.45 3.44 5.53
N ASP A 117 17.57 2.98 6.07
CA ASP A 117 17.61 2.40 7.42
C ASP A 117 17.07 3.40 8.46
N GLU A 118 17.43 4.68 8.32
CA GLU A 118 16.95 5.77 9.20
C GLU A 118 15.43 5.95 9.11
N GLU A 119 14.86 5.91 7.91
CA GLU A 119 13.41 6.03 7.69
C GLU A 119 12.66 4.80 8.22
N SER A 120 13.22 3.61 8.05
CA SER A 120 12.67 2.37 8.58
C SER A 120 12.69 2.32 10.10
N GLN A 121 13.78 2.78 10.73
CA GLN A 121 13.88 2.87 12.19
C GLN A 121 12.85 3.84 12.78
N ARG A 122 12.73 5.05 12.21
CA ARG A 122 11.72 6.02 12.64
C ARG A 122 10.31 5.44 12.54
N TYR A 123 10.02 4.76 11.43
CA TYR A 123 8.73 4.14 11.21
C TYR A 123 8.35 3.09 12.27
N VAL A 124 9.33 2.25 12.67
CA VAL A 124 9.14 1.24 13.73
C VAL A 124 9.04 1.87 15.12
N GLN A 125 9.66 3.03 15.36
CA GLN A 125 9.57 3.72 16.65
C GLN A 125 8.28 4.52 16.81
N GLU A 126 7.74 5.04 15.70
CA GLU A 126 6.51 5.85 15.67
C GLU A 126 5.22 5.02 15.65
N THR A 127 5.32 3.70 15.41
CA THR A 127 4.17 2.79 15.25
C THR A 127 4.22 1.63 16.22
#